data_AF-A0AAD9MII0-F1
#
_entry.id   AF-A0AAD9MII0-F1
#
_cell.length_a   1.000
_cell.length_b   1.000
_cell.length_c   1.000
_cell.angle_alpha   90.00
_cell.angle_beta   90.00
_cell.angle_gamma   90.00
#
_symmetry.space_group_name_H-M   'P 1'
#
loop_
_entity.id
_entity.type
_entity.pdbx_description
1 polymer ?
#
loop_
_entity_poly.entity_id
_entity_poly.type
_entity_poly.pdbx_seq_one_letter_code
_entity_poly.pdbx_strand_id
1 'polypeptide(L)'
;MVAAPSREFPAEAYAAGADLSWLGWWVLVLAGSVAVYSVATRSLNWRRQGAKSKGGRWVRDRSLGGKMVFIPDRPIAPTRPLWDLDEGPSERRPAPSSRRLDAAHAEDDDDEAGPLPEWWLAAERAASPGVGPAALEPLERRARALVRDMENGKVVGAQDYSLARLAELASLAPAAFVHALATALGESPARATELARAELAAAARRLIVAAEAASRQAPAPEQDQATVEEARALARLARDFSLPPRSEEAEAVAASVARTVGLAVRRRLFLQSAAFAKSLPAAHALAELLGFEPELVLPQLVTLMDDGRDG
;
A
#
# COMPACT_ATOMS: atom_id res chain seq x y z
N MET A 1 57.31 -14.31 -23.51
CA MET A 1 56.59 -14.99 -22.41
C MET A 1 56.50 -14.00 -21.25
N VAL A 2 55.33 -13.39 -21.06
CA VAL A 2 55.07 -12.44 -19.97
C VAL A 2 54.13 -13.15 -18.99
N ALA A 3 54.58 -13.33 -17.76
CA ALA A 3 53.78 -13.95 -16.69
C ALA A 3 52.83 -12.90 -16.11
N ALA A 4 51.54 -13.22 -16.03
CA ALA A 4 50.52 -12.40 -15.38
C ALA A 4 50.46 -12.73 -13.88
N PRO A 5 50.28 -11.73 -12.99
CA PRO A 5 50.10 -11.98 -11.57
C PRO A 5 48.64 -12.35 -11.24
N SER A 6 48.45 -13.50 -10.60
CA SER A 6 47.20 -13.93 -9.98
C SER A 6 46.93 -13.12 -8.71
N ARG A 7 45.82 -12.39 -8.67
CA ARG A 7 45.26 -11.79 -7.45
C ARG A 7 44.33 -12.81 -6.78
N GLU A 8 44.81 -13.41 -5.71
CA GLU A 8 43.97 -14.15 -4.77
C GLU A 8 43.26 -13.14 -3.86
N PHE A 9 41.93 -13.21 -3.80
CA PHE A 9 41.12 -12.52 -2.80
C PHE A 9 40.88 -13.47 -1.62
N PRO A 10 41.13 -13.05 -0.37
CA PRO A 10 40.92 -13.92 0.79
C PRO A 10 39.42 -14.08 1.07
N ALA A 11 38.97 -15.33 1.16
CA ALA A 11 37.57 -15.76 1.29
C ALA A 11 37.07 -15.90 2.74
N GLU A 12 37.71 -15.25 3.73
CA GLU A 12 37.54 -15.63 5.15
C GLU A 12 36.85 -14.57 6.04
N ALA A 13 35.83 -13.86 5.55
CA ALA A 13 35.12 -12.85 6.36
C ALA A 13 33.59 -12.98 6.36
N TYR A 14 33.04 -14.20 6.36
CA TYR A 14 31.58 -14.42 6.36
C TYR A 14 31.05 -15.44 7.39
N ALA A 15 31.71 -15.56 8.55
CA ALA A 15 31.24 -16.47 9.59
C ALA A 15 31.33 -15.83 10.99
N ALA A 16 30.48 -14.84 11.27
CA ALA A 16 30.09 -14.51 12.64
C ALA A 16 28.83 -13.62 12.62
N GLY A 17 27.68 -14.16 13.02
CA GLY A 17 26.58 -13.30 13.45
C GLY A 17 25.16 -13.84 13.26
N ALA A 18 24.65 -14.45 14.32
CA ALA A 18 23.26 -14.46 14.76
C ALA A 18 22.28 -15.51 14.19
N ASP A 19 22.11 -16.58 14.98
CA ASP A 19 20.92 -17.44 15.10
C ASP A 19 19.67 -16.64 15.55
N LEU A 20 19.21 -15.70 14.72
CA LEU A 20 17.90 -15.04 14.80
C LEU A 20 16.93 -15.58 13.73
N SER A 21 17.29 -16.73 13.15
CA SER A 21 16.78 -17.31 11.90
C SER A 21 15.41 -17.97 11.98
N TRP A 22 14.70 -17.95 13.11
CA TRP A 22 13.33 -18.50 13.16
C TRP A 22 12.27 -17.42 13.42
N LEU A 23 12.59 -16.41 14.25
CA LEU A 23 11.69 -15.28 14.51
C LEU A 23 11.67 -14.27 13.35
N GLY A 24 12.80 -14.06 12.66
CA GLY A 24 12.84 -13.21 11.45
C GLY A 24 11.98 -13.75 10.30
N TRP A 25 11.88 -15.08 10.18
CA TRP A 25 11.06 -15.76 9.17
C TRP A 25 9.57 -15.51 9.38
N TRP A 26 9.10 -15.60 10.61
CA TRP A 26 7.70 -15.32 10.91
C TRP A 26 7.34 -13.85 10.69
N VAL A 27 8.22 -12.90 10.99
CA VAL A 27 7.95 -11.47 10.77
C VAL A 27 7.85 -11.13 9.28
N LEU A 28 8.67 -11.73 8.41
CA LEU A 28 8.63 -11.47 6.97
C LEU A 28 7.55 -12.25 6.23
N VAL A 29 7.31 -13.51 6.60
CA VAL A 29 6.17 -14.27 6.08
C VAL A 29 4.87 -13.64 6.57
N LEU A 30 4.77 -13.16 7.82
CA LEU A 30 3.64 -12.33 8.23
C LEU A 30 3.61 -11.00 7.48
N ALA A 31 4.69 -10.25 7.35
CA ALA A 31 4.62 -8.94 6.69
C ALA A 31 4.19 -9.05 5.21
N GLY A 32 4.74 -10.02 4.47
CA GLY A 32 4.34 -10.30 3.09
C GLY A 32 2.93 -10.87 2.98
N SER A 33 2.59 -11.86 3.80
CA SER A 33 1.25 -12.48 3.78
C SER A 33 0.17 -11.53 4.28
N VAL A 34 0.46 -10.69 5.27
CA VAL A 34 -0.47 -9.70 5.84
C VAL A 34 -0.59 -8.51 4.89
N ALA A 35 0.45 -8.09 4.15
CA ALA A 35 0.33 -7.09 3.08
C ALA A 35 -0.66 -7.54 2.00
N VAL A 36 -0.49 -8.77 1.50
CA VAL A 36 -1.38 -9.35 0.50
C VAL A 36 -2.78 -9.66 1.09
N TYR A 37 -2.86 -10.14 2.34
CA TYR A 37 -4.12 -10.43 3.02
C TYR A 37 -4.88 -9.15 3.40
N SER A 38 -4.22 -8.03 3.72
CA SER A 38 -4.88 -6.76 4.05
C SER A 38 -5.48 -6.07 2.82
N VAL A 39 -4.84 -6.23 1.65
CA VAL A 39 -5.38 -5.79 0.36
C VAL A 39 -6.57 -6.67 -0.04
N ALA A 40 -6.45 -7.99 0.12
CA ALA A 40 -7.54 -8.93 -0.16
C ALA A 40 -8.70 -8.86 0.85
N THR A 41 -8.43 -8.55 2.13
CA THR A 41 -9.48 -8.44 3.16
C THR A 41 -10.11 -7.06 3.24
N ARG A 42 -9.46 -5.99 2.77
CA ARG A 42 -10.17 -4.71 2.54
C ARG A 42 -11.24 -4.84 1.46
N SER A 43 -10.98 -5.58 0.37
CA SER A 43 -12.01 -5.84 -0.65
C SER A 43 -13.12 -6.78 -0.15
N LEU A 44 -12.80 -7.74 0.75
CA LEU A 44 -13.82 -8.58 1.42
C LEU A 44 -14.59 -7.86 2.55
N ASN A 45 -13.96 -6.94 3.29
CA ASN A 45 -14.63 -6.20 4.37
C ASN A 45 -15.57 -5.13 3.81
N TRP A 46 -15.33 -4.62 2.61
CA TRP A 46 -16.31 -3.81 1.89
C TRP A 46 -17.58 -4.60 1.54
N ARG A 47 -17.46 -5.92 1.27
CA ARG A 47 -18.62 -6.82 1.15
C ARG A 47 -19.35 -7.09 2.46
N ARG A 48 -18.73 -6.84 3.63
CA ARG A 48 -19.37 -7.01 4.95
C ARG A 48 -19.89 -5.69 5.54
N GLN A 49 -19.32 -4.54 5.16
CA GLN A 49 -19.81 -3.21 5.52
C GLN A 49 -20.79 -2.69 4.47
N GLY A 50 -21.95 -3.35 4.32
CA GLY A 50 -22.89 -2.85 3.31
C GLY A 50 -24.24 -3.52 3.15
N ALA A 51 -24.64 -4.47 3.99
CA ALA A 51 -26.08 -4.69 4.16
C ALA A 51 -26.63 -3.54 5.02
N LYS A 52 -26.71 -2.34 4.43
CA LYS A 52 -27.50 -1.23 4.98
C LYS A 52 -28.97 -1.64 4.85
N SER A 53 -29.46 -2.45 5.79
CA SER A 53 -30.89 -2.54 6.02
C SER A 53 -31.37 -1.16 6.43
N LYS A 54 -32.32 -0.58 5.68
CA LYS A 54 -32.97 0.69 6.03
C LYS A 54 -33.33 0.70 7.53
N GLY A 55 -32.60 1.47 8.35
CA GLY A 55 -32.97 1.72 9.75
C GLY A 55 -31.90 1.56 10.83
N GLY A 56 -30.67 1.09 10.56
CA GLY A 56 -29.62 1.03 11.58
C GLY A 56 -28.34 0.30 11.19
N ARG A 57 -27.39 0.26 12.13
CA ARG A 57 -26.08 -0.38 12.01
C ARG A 57 -25.91 -1.52 13.01
N TRP A 58 -25.32 -2.63 12.58
CA TRP A 58 -24.88 -3.69 13.48
C TRP A 58 -23.46 -3.42 13.97
N VAL A 59 -23.25 -3.41 15.29
CA VAL A 59 -21.95 -3.16 15.93
C VAL A 59 -21.59 -4.33 16.83
N ARG A 60 -20.32 -4.74 16.81
CA ARG A 60 -19.81 -5.83 17.65
C ARG A 60 -19.40 -5.27 19.00
N ASP A 61 -20.12 -5.63 20.06
CA ASP A 61 -19.87 -5.14 21.41
C ASP A 61 -18.87 -6.05 22.15
N ARG A 62 -17.71 -5.50 22.52
CA ARG A 62 -16.65 -6.23 23.24
C ARG A 62 -17.02 -6.51 24.69
N SER A 63 -17.87 -5.68 25.31
CA SER A 63 -18.32 -5.90 26.69
C SER A 63 -19.27 -7.09 26.82
N LEU A 64 -19.93 -7.48 25.72
CA LEU A 64 -20.84 -8.62 25.64
C LEU A 64 -20.17 -9.88 25.05
N GLY A 65 -18.85 -10.00 25.16
CA GLY A 65 -18.10 -11.13 24.61
C GLY A 65 -18.08 -11.18 23.09
N GLY A 66 -18.19 -10.03 22.42
CA GLY A 66 -18.12 -9.93 20.96
C GLY A 66 -19.40 -10.31 20.22
N LYS A 67 -20.56 -10.24 20.88
CA LYS A 67 -21.87 -10.39 20.24
C LYS A 67 -22.20 -9.18 19.35
N MET A 68 -23.00 -9.41 18.32
CA MET A 68 -23.50 -8.36 17.42
C MET A 68 -24.74 -7.71 18.01
N VAL A 69 -24.74 -6.39 18.14
CA VAL A 69 -25.85 -5.58 18.65
C VAL A 69 -26.31 -4.61 17.56
N PHE A 70 -27.61 -4.50 17.34
CA PHE A 70 -28.18 -3.57 16.37
C PHE A 70 -28.43 -2.21 17.02
N ILE A 71 -27.92 -1.14 16.39
CA ILE A 71 -28.09 0.25 16.80
C ILE A 71 -28.91 0.95 15.71
N PRO A 72 -30.18 1.31 15.96
CA PRO A 72 -30.97 2.06 14.99
C PRO A 72 -30.44 3.48 14.80
N ASP A 73 -30.48 3.98 13.56
CA ASP A 73 -29.93 5.31 13.20
C ASP A 73 -30.82 6.47 13.64
N ARG A 74 -32.08 6.19 13.99
CA ARG A 74 -32.99 7.16 14.59
C ARG A 74 -33.18 6.82 16.05
N PRO A 75 -33.12 7.80 16.97
CA PRO A 75 -33.55 7.57 18.33
C PRO A 75 -35.00 7.10 18.26
N ILE A 76 -35.26 5.90 18.78
CA ILE A 76 -36.63 5.43 19.00
C ILE A 76 -37.23 6.50 19.90
N ALA A 77 -38.21 7.26 19.38
CA ALA A 77 -38.93 8.23 20.18
C ALA A 77 -39.40 7.50 21.45
N PRO A 78 -39.09 8.00 22.66
CA PRO A 78 -39.37 7.28 23.88
C PRO A 78 -40.86 6.96 23.88
N THR A 79 -41.18 5.68 23.74
CA THR A 79 -42.54 5.20 23.94
C THR A 79 -42.81 5.46 25.40
N ARG A 80 -43.61 6.50 25.67
CA ARG A 80 -43.99 6.92 27.02
C ARG A 80 -44.35 5.68 27.83
N PRO A 81 -43.72 5.44 28.99
CA PRO A 81 -44.17 4.37 29.86
C PRO A 81 -45.60 4.71 30.34
N LEU A 82 -46.50 3.72 30.28
CA LEU A 82 -47.96 3.81 30.46
C LEU A 82 -48.41 4.09 31.92
N TRP A 83 -47.61 4.80 32.73
CA TRP A 83 -47.84 4.88 34.18
C TRP A 83 -47.40 6.19 34.87
N ASP A 84 -46.89 7.19 34.15
CA ASP A 84 -46.65 8.51 34.76
C ASP A 84 -47.80 9.48 34.44
N LEU A 85 -48.74 9.55 35.37
CA LEU A 85 -49.60 10.71 35.61
C LEU A 85 -48.95 11.58 36.70
N ASP A 86 -49.10 12.89 36.52
CA ASP A 86 -48.94 14.00 37.44
C ASP A 86 -47.59 14.74 37.64
N GLU A 87 -47.66 16.00 37.19
CA GLU A 87 -47.26 17.27 37.83
C GLU A 87 -45.79 17.64 38.07
N GLY A 88 -45.39 18.79 37.48
CA GLY A 88 -44.26 19.60 37.95
C GLY A 88 -43.67 20.54 36.89
N PRO A 89 -43.66 21.88 37.09
CA PRO A 89 -43.25 22.83 36.07
C PRO A 89 -41.73 23.03 35.99
N SER A 90 -41.21 22.84 34.78
CA SER A 90 -40.12 23.61 34.13
C SER A 90 -39.05 24.28 35.01
N GLU A 91 -37.86 23.69 35.04
CA GLU A 91 -36.60 24.43 35.22
C GLU A 91 -35.67 24.22 34.03
N ARG A 92 -35.40 25.31 33.31
CA ARG A 92 -34.42 25.40 32.21
C ARG A 92 -33.01 25.31 32.81
N ARG A 93 -32.28 24.24 32.52
CA ARG A 93 -30.83 24.17 32.72
C ARG A 93 -30.09 24.50 31.41
N PRO A 94 -29.19 25.49 31.37
CA PRO A 94 -28.41 25.79 30.17
C PRO A 94 -27.35 24.71 29.92
N ALA A 95 -27.11 24.44 28.64
CA ALA A 95 -26.12 23.48 28.16
C ALA A 95 -24.69 23.91 28.52
N PRO A 96 -23.79 22.98 28.89
CA PRO A 96 -22.38 23.30 29.03
C PRO A 96 -21.77 23.59 27.65
N SER A 97 -21.24 24.81 27.51
CA SER A 97 -20.43 25.24 26.38
C SER A 97 -19.24 24.28 26.20
N SER A 98 -19.21 23.57 25.08
CA SER A 98 -18.04 22.83 24.61
C SER A 98 -16.89 23.81 24.37
N ARG A 99 -15.95 23.87 25.32
CA ARG A 99 -14.63 24.46 25.14
C ARG A 99 -13.99 23.81 23.92
N ARG A 100 -13.72 24.62 22.89
CA ARG A 100 -12.84 24.28 21.79
C ARG A 100 -11.46 23.96 22.39
N LEU A 101 -11.05 22.71 22.27
CA LEU A 101 -9.64 22.34 22.34
C LEU A 101 -9.03 22.87 21.04
N ASP A 102 -8.48 24.08 21.11
CA ASP A 102 -7.55 24.57 20.12
C ASP A 102 -6.33 23.63 20.16
N ALA A 103 -6.22 22.79 19.14
CA ALA A 103 -5.03 22.00 18.87
C ALA A 103 -3.91 22.96 18.48
N ALA A 104 -3.24 23.49 19.50
CA ALA A 104 -1.94 24.12 19.33
C ALA A 104 -1.06 23.13 18.56
N HIS A 105 -0.67 23.54 17.35
CA HIS A 105 0.49 22.96 16.67
C HIS A 105 1.67 23.17 17.61
N ALA A 106 2.03 22.12 18.34
CA ALA A 106 3.39 21.98 18.81
C ALA A 106 4.25 21.97 17.54
N GLU A 107 5.09 22.98 17.38
CA GLU A 107 6.28 22.88 16.56
C GLU A 107 7.09 21.75 17.21
N ASP A 108 6.85 20.54 16.71
CA ASP A 108 7.50 19.31 17.14
C ASP A 108 8.99 19.49 16.87
N ASP A 109 9.81 19.23 17.89
CA ASP A 109 11.24 19.04 17.75
C ASP A 109 11.48 17.97 16.66
N ASP A 110 11.86 18.44 15.47
CA ASP A 110 12.14 17.63 14.28
C ASP A 110 13.44 16.82 14.41
N ASP A 111 14.20 17.00 15.50
CA ASP A 111 15.58 16.54 15.64
C ASP A 111 15.79 15.20 16.38
N GLU A 112 14.76 14.58 16.98
CA GLU A 112 14.95 13.34 17.77
C GLU A 112 14.66 12.02 17.02
N ALA A 113 14.43 12.06 15.70
CA ALA A 113 14.44 10.83 14.92
C ALA A 113 15.89 10.33 14.81
N GLY A 114 16.23 9.29 15.58
CA GLY A 114 17.55 8.63 15.51
C GLY A 114 17.98 8.32 14.06
N PRO A 115 19.28 8.31 13.78
CA PRO A 115 19.77 8.10 12.42
C PRO A 115 19.24 6.78 11.87
N LEU A 116 18.84 6.78 10.59
CA LEU A 116 18.51 5.53 9.90
C LEU A 116 19.71 4.57 9.98
N PRO A 117 19.46 3.26 10.04
CA PRO A 117 20.55 2.30 10.09
C PRO A 117 21.50 2.50 8.91
N GLU A 118 22.81 2.50 9.17
CA GLU A 118 23.82 2.76 8.13
C GLU A 118 23.71 1.80 6.94
N TRP A 119 23.30 0.55 7.20
CA TRP A 119 23.09 -0.46 6.16
C TRP A 119 22.00 -0.05 5.15
N TRP A 120 21.00 0.74 5.58
CA TRP A 120 19.89 1.17 4.73
C TRP A 120 20.36 2.19 3.69
N LEU A 121 21.13 3.19 4.13
CA LEU A 121 21.73 4.19 3.24
C LEU A 121 22.88 3.63 2.40
N ALA A 122 23.67 2.71 2.95
CA ALA A 122 24.75 2.05 2.22
C ALA A 122 24.23 1.26 1.01
N ALA A 123 23.11 0.54 1.18
CA ALA A 123 22.48 -0.21 0.10
C ALA A 123 21.98 0.71 -1.04
N GLU A 124 21.34 1.84 -0.71
CA GLU A 124 20.88 2.80 -1.72
C GLU A 124 22.03 3.50 -2.45
N ARG A 125 23.09 3.88 -1.72
CA ARG A 125 24.30 4.45 -2.33
C ARG A 125 24.98 3.45 -3.27
N ALA A 126 25.03 2.17 -2.88
CA ALA A 126 25.60 1.11 -3.70
C ALA A 126 24.79 0.86 -4.99
N ALA A 127 23.46 0.97 -4.91
CA ALA A 127 22.58 0.77 -6.06
C ALA A 127 22.52 1.97 -7.02
N SER A 128 22.85 3.17 -6.54
CA SER A 128 22.83 4.41 -7.32
C SER A 128 24.22 5.05 -7.44
N PRO A 129 25.19 4.40 -8.10
CA PRO A 129 26.54 4.94 -8.25
C PRO A 129 26.49 6.24 -9.06
N GLY A 130 26.86 7.35 -8.41
CA GLY A 130 26.84 8.71 -9.00
C GLY A 130 25.77 9.63 -8.42
N VAL A 131 24.83 9.12 -7.62
CA VAL A 131 23.91 9.96 -6.85
C VAL A 131 24.65 10.49 -5.62
N GLY A 132 24.92 11.79 -5.59
CA GLY A 132 25.59 12.45 -4.47
C GLY A 132 24.76 12.40 -3.18
N PRO A 133 25.40 12.55 -2.00
CA PRO A 133 24.72 12.48 -0.70
C PRO A 133 23.57 13.47 -0.58
N ALA A 134 23.70 14.66 -1.18
CA ALA A 134 22.66 15.70 -1.18
C ALA A 134 21.36 15.26 -1.90
N ALA A 135 21.44 14.35 -2.88
CA ALA A 135 20.25 13.84 -3.57
C ALA A 135 19.53 12.73 -2.78
N LEU A 136 20.24 12.06 -1.86
CA LEU A 136 19.66 11.04 -0.97
C LEU A 136 19.04 11.64 0.30
N GLU A 137 19.47 12.85 0.70
CA GLU A 137 18.99 13.53 1.90
C GLU A 137 17.45 13.71 1.97
N PRO A 138 16.74 14.09 0.89
CA PRO A 138 15.27 14.17 0.93
C PRO A 138 14.60 12.80 1.10
N LEU A 139 15.16 11.75 0.50
CA LEU A 139 14.67 10.37 0.64
C LEU A 139 14.88 9.88 2.07
N GLU A 140 16.05 10.16 2.63
CA GLU A 140 16.42 9.84 4.00
C GLU A 140 15.48 10.51 5.00
N ARG A 141 15.26 11.83 4.89
CA ARG A 141 14.31 12.56 5.75
C ARG A 141 12.91 11.98 5.67
N ARG A 142 12.44 11.68 4.46
CA ARG A 142 11.10 11.11 4.27
C ARG A 142 10.96 9.73 4.90
N ALA A 143 11.98 8.89 4.80
CA ALA A 143 11.97 7.59 5.43
C ALA A 143 12.09 7.64 6.95
N ARG A 144 12.90 8.56 7.51
CA ARG A 144 12.91 8.82 8.97
C ARG A 144 11.54 9.21 9.48
N ALA A 145 10.88 10.15 8.81
CA ALA A 145 9.53 10.57 9.16
C ALA A 145 8.55 9.40 9.13
N LEU A 146 8.70 8.49 8.16
CA LEU A 146 7.83 7.34 8.01
C LEU A 146 8.08 6.24 9.04
N VAL A 147 9.34 5.96 9.38
CA VAL A 147 9.70 5.05 10.48
C VAL A 147 9.20 5.60 11.82
N ARG A 148 9.38 6.90 12.07
CA ARG A 148 8.87 7.57 13.28
C ARG A 148 7.35 7.47 13.37
N ASP A 149 6.62 7.71 12.27
CA ASP A 149 5.16 7.56 12.24
C ASP A 149 4.73 6.11 12.57
N MET A 150 5.45 5.12 12.03
CA MET A 150 5.20 3.71 12.35
C MET A 150 5.49 3.35 13.81
N GLU A 151 6.60 3.84 14.38
CA GLU A 151 6.98 3.61 15.77
C GLU A 151 5.99 4.28 16.73
N ASN A 152 5.62 5.53 16.45
CA ASN A 152 4.60 6.26 17.20
C ASN A 152 3.25 5.54 17.15
N GLY A 153 2.84 5.05 15.98
CA GLY A 153 1.62 4.25 15.83
C GLY A 153 1.62 2.97 16.68
N LYS A 154 2.79 2.33 16.83
CA LYS A 154 2.97 1.15 17.67
C LYS A 154 2.85 1.49 19.16
N VAL A 155 3.52 2.56 19.61
CA VAL A 155 3.53 3.01 21.01
C VAL A 155 2.15 3.51 21.45
N VAL A 156 1.48 4.32 20.63
CA VAL A 156 0.21 4.98 20.97
C VAL A 156 -0.99 4.06 20.78
N GLY A 157 -0.97 3.19 19.76
CA GLY A 157 -2.14 2.43 19.33
C GLY A 157 -2.14 0.94 19.65
N ALA A 158 -1.02 0.38 20.13
CA ALA A 158 -0.76 -1.08 20.13
C ALA A 158 -1.07 -1.73 18.75
N GLN A 159 -0.93 -0.96 17.66
CA GLN A 159 -1.15 -1.45 16.31
C GLN A 159 0.16 -2.04 15.79
N ASP A 160 0.06 -3.19 15.12
CA ASP A 160 1.17 -3.73 14.33
C ASP A 160 1.57 -2.74 13.22
N TYR A 161 2.80 -2.87 12.71
CA TYR A 161 3.31 -2.04 11.63
C TYR A 161 2.32 -2.00 10.45
N SER A 162 1.86 -0.80 10.10
CA SER A 162 0.96 -0.61 8.97
C SER A 162 1.64 -1.07 7.68
N LEU A 163 1.02 -2.01 6.99
CA LEU A 163 1.58 -2.60 5.76
C LEU A 163 1.66 -1.58 4.63
N ALA A 164 0.74 -0.62 4.62
CA ALA A 164 0.79 0.49 3.68
C ALA A 164 2.03 1.36 3.93
N ARG A 165 2.43 1.54 5.19
CA ARG A 165 3.65 2.24 5.56
C ARG A 165 4.90 1.42 5.22
N LEU A 166 4.89 0.12 5.48
CA LEU A 166 5.98 -0.76 5.07
C LEU A 166 6.19 -0.76 3.55
N ALA A 167 5.10 -0.78 2.77
CA ALA A 167 5.17 -0.67 1.32
C ALA A 167 5.70 0.71 0.87
N GLU A 168 5.27 1.80 1.51
CA GLU A 168 5.79 3.15 1.24
C GLU A 168 7.29 3.22 1.57
N LEU A 169 7.74 2.64 2.69
CA LEU A 169 9.15 2.58 3.06
C LEU A 169 9.98 1.80 2.03
N ALA A 170 9.47 0.64 1.60
CA ALA A 170 10.13 -0.17 0.59
C ALA A 170 10.19 0.53 -0.79
N SER A 171 9.23 1.40 -1.10
CA SER A 171 9.23 2.20 -2.33
C SER A 171 10.24 3.36 -2.32
N LEU A 172 10.55 3.88 -1.12
CA LEU A 172 11.51 4.97 -0.95
C LEU A 172 12.95 4.48 -1.09
N ALA A 173 13.21 3.22 -0.75
CA ALA A 173 14.52 2.60 -0.85
C ALA A 173 14.42 1.13 -1.33
N PRO A 174 14.19 0.91 -2.64
CA PRO A 174 14.02 -0.42 -3.20
C PRO A 174 15.27 -1.29 -3.05
N ALA A 175 16.47 -0.73 -3.15
CA ALA A 175 17.71 -1.48 -3.01
C ALA A 175 17.96 -1.89 -1.57
N ALA A 176 17.67 -1.00 -0.61
CA ALA A 176 17.74 -1.34 0.80
C ALA A 176 16.70 -2.40 1.20
N PHE A 177 15.51 -2.35 0.60
CA PHE A 177 14.51 -3.40 0.75
C PHE A 177 15.00 -4.75 0.22
N VAL A 178 15.56 -4.79 -1.00
CA VAL A 178 16.13 -6.00 -1.58
C VAL A 178 17.28 -6.55 -0.74
N HIS A 179 18.15 -5.68 -0.22
CA HIS A 179 19.25 -6.11 0.64
C HIS A 179 18.74 -6.71 1.96
N ALA A 180 17.77 -6.06 2.61
CA ALA A 180 17.14 -6.60 3.81
C ALA A 180 16.45 -7.94 3.54
N LEU A 181 15.78 -8.07 2.39
CA LEU A 181 15.14 -9.30 1.94
C LEU A 181 16.17 -10.42 1.72
N ALA A 182 17.27 -10.12 1.02
CA ALA A 182 18.37 -11.06 0.77
C ALA A 182 18.95 -11.59 2.07
N THR A 183 19.29 -10.69 3.01
CA THR A 183 19.82 -11.04 4.33
C THR A 183 18.84 -11.90 5.11
N ALA A 184 17.55 -11.56 5.10
CA ALA A 184 16.57 -12.30 5.86
C ALA A 184 16.25 -13.68 5.29
N LEU A 185 16.35 -13.86 3.97
CA LEU A 185 16.17 -15.15 3.31
C LEU A 185 17.45 -16.01 3.34
N GLY A 186 18.61 -15.43 3.69
CA GLY A 186 19.90 -16.10 3.54
C GLY A 186 20.27 -16.30 2.07
N GLU A 187 19.81 -15.41 1.19
CA GLU A 187 19.91 -15.51 -0.26
C GLU A 187 20.81 -14.42 -0.85
N SER A 188 21.22 -14.59 -2.10
CA SER A 188 21.93 -13.53 -2.82
C SER A 188 21.00 -12.34 -3.14
N PRO A 189 21.52 -11.10 -3.22
CA PRO A 189 20.72 -9.93 -3.63
C PRO A 189 20.05 -10.08 -5.00
N ALA A 190 20.71 -10.78 -5.94
CA ALA A 190 20.15 -11.11 -7.25
C ALA A 190 18.91 -11.99 -7.09
N ARG A 191 19.00 -13.07 -6.31
CA ARG A 191 17.88 -13.98 -6.06
C ARG A 191 16.73 -13.29 -5.32
N ALA A 192 17.02 -12.46 -4.33
CA ALA A 192 16.01 -11.66 -3.63
C ALA A 192 15.29 -10.67 -4.57
N THR A 193 16.01 -10.08 -5.52
CA THR A 193 15.43 -9.20 -6.55
C THR A 193 14.46 -9.97 -7.45
N GLU A 194 14.84 -11.16 -7.92
CA GLU A 194 13.97 -12.03 -8.73
C GLU A 194 12.69 -12.39 -7.97
N LEU A 195 12.80 -12.76 -6.69
CA LEU A 195 11.66 -13.08 -5.84
C LEU A 195 10.74 -11.87 -5.66
N ALA A 196 11.31 -10.69 -5.39
CA ALA A 196 10.54 -9.47 -5.26
C ALA A 196 9.78 -9.13 -6.56
N ARG A 197 10.44 -9.26 -7.73
CA ARG A 197 9.80 -9.03 -9.03
C ARG A 197 8.69 -10.02 -9.32
N ALA A 198 8.92 -11.30 -9.04
CA ALA A 198 7.91 -12.35 -9.21
C ALA A 198 6.65 -12.07 -8.36
N GLU A 199 6.84 -11.62 -7.11
CA GLU A 199 5.72 -11.26 -6.24
C GLU A 199 5.00 -9.98 -6.67
N LEU A 200 5.73 -8.97 -7.15
CA LEU A 200 5.15 -7.76 -7.72
C LEU A 200 4.30 -8.07 -8.95
N ALA A 201 4.80 -8.91 -9.85
CA ALA A 201 4.07 -9.37 -11.02
C ALA A 201 2.82 -10.19 -10.64
N ALA A 202 2.93 -11.07 -9.65
CA ALA A 202 1.80 -11.81 -9.11
C ALA A 202 0.75 -10.87 -8.47
N ALA A 203 1.18 -9.84 -7.75
CA ALA A 203 0.31 -8.83 -7.17
C ALA A 203 -0.42 -8.00 -8.25
N ALA A 204 0.30 -7.52 -9.26
CA ALA A 204 -0.27 -6.79 -10.39
C ALA A 204 -1.36 -7.63 -11.08
N ARG A 205 -1.06 -8.89 -11.38
CA ARG A 205 -2.03 -9.83 -11.97
C ARG A 205 -3.27 -9.99 -11.09
N ARG A 206 -3.13 -10.15 -9.78
CA ARG A 206 -4.26 -10.27 -8.84
C ARG A 206 -5.17 -9.05 -8.89
N LEU A 207 -4.61 -7.83 -8.89
CA LEU A 207 -5.38 -6.58 -8.96
C LEU A 207 -6.15 -6.49 -10.30
N ILE A 208 -5.50 -6.83 -11.41
CA ILE A 208 -6.11 -6.79 -12.74
C ILE A 208 -7.26 -7.80 -12.84
N VAL A 209 -7.09 -9.02 -12.33
CA VAL A 209 -8.16 -10.04 -12.30
C VAL A 209 -9.29 -9.66 -11.34
N ALA A 210 -8.97 -9.04 -10.20
CA ALA A 210 -9.97 -8.56 -9.25
C ALA A 210 -10.84 -7.45 -9.87
N ALA A 211 -10.23 -6.53 -10.63
CA ALA A 211 -10.95 -5.49 -11.35
C ALA A 211 -11.93 -6.07 -12.39
N GLU A 212 -11.52 -7.09 -13.15
CA GLU A 212 -12.40 -7.82 -14.08
C GLU A 212 -13.53 -8.54 -13.35
N ALA A 213 -13.24 -9.19 -12.23
CA ALA A 213 -14.25 -9.87 -11.45
C ALA A 213 -15.28 -8.87 -10.89
N ALA A 214 -14.82 -7.72 -10.40
CA ALA A 214 -15.68 -6.63 -9.94
C ALA A 214 -16.52 -6.08 -11.09
N SER A 215 -15.94 -5.92 -12.29
CA SER A 215 -16.64 -5.42 -13.46
C SER A 215 -17.75 -6.35 -13.96
N ARG A 216 -17.68 -7.65 -13.65
CA ARG A 216 -18.74 -8.61 -14.00
C ARG A 216 -19.87 -8.67 -12.97
N GLN A 217 -19.58 -8.32 -11.71
CA GLN A 217 -20.49 -8.59 -10.57
C GLN A 217 -21.28 -7.38 -10.11
N ALA A 218 -20.78 -6.16 -10.32
CA ALA A 218 -21.38 -4.96 -9.77
C ALA A 218 -22.35 -4.28 -10.76
N PRO A 219 -23.44 -3.65 -10.28
CA PRO A 219 -24.25 -2.76 -11.10
C PRO A 219 -23.42 -1.56 -11.57
N ALA A 220 -23.78 -0.98 -12.73
CA ALA A 220 -22.96 0.02 -13.44
C ALA A 220 -22.28 1.10 -12.57
N PRO A 221 -22.94 1.77 -11.60
CA PRO A 221 -22.27 2.79 -10.77
C PRO A 221 -21.27 2.23 -9.75
N GLU A 222 -21.52 1.03 -9.19
CA GLU A 222 -20.61 0.39 -8.21
C GLU A 222 -19.44 -0.30 -8.91
N GLN A 223 -19.66 -0.79 -10.13
CA GLN A 223 -18.65 -1.36 -11.01
C GLN A 223 -17.53 -0.36 -11.29
N ASP A 224 -17.87 0.90 -11.54
CA ASP A 224 -16.87 1.94 -11.79
C ASP A 224 -16.05 2.25 -10.53
N GLN A 225 -16.67 2.27 -9.35
CA GLN A 225 -15.94 2.55 -8.11
C GLN A 225 -14.93 1.44 -7.76
N ALA A 226 -15.34 0.16 -7.85
CA ALA A 226 -14.44 -0.96 -7.59
C ALA A 226 -13.27 -1.01 -8.60
N THR A 227 -13.55 -0.74 -9.88
CA THR A 227 -12.51 -0.69 -10.92
C THR A 227 -11.53 0.46 -10.66
N VAL A 228 -12.02 1.62 -10.20
CA VAL A 228 -11.19 2.77 -9.84
C VAL A 228 -10.28 2.48 -8.65
N GLU A 229 -10.76 1.75 -7.64
CA GLU A 229 -9.96 1.37 -6.48
C GLU A 229 -8.79 0.45 -6.88
N GLU A 230 -9.06 -0.56 -7.70
CA GLU A 230 -8.04 -1.47 -8.22
C GLU A 230 -7.07 -0.74 -9.17
N ALA A 231 -7.57 0.16 -10.03
CA ALA A 231 -6.72 1.00 -10.87
C ALA A 231 -5.77 1.87 -10.04
N ARG A 232 -6.24 2.41 -8.91
CA ARG A 232 -5.41 3.19 -7.97
C ARG A 232 -4.38 2.32 -7.24
N ALA A 233 -4.73 1.08 -6.90
CA ALA A 233 -3.79 0.13 -6.33
C ALA A 233 -2.70 -0.24 -7.35
N LEU A 234 -3.09 -0.53 -8.59
CA LEU A 234 -2.17 -0.87 -9.68
C LEU A 234 -1.26 0.30 -10.05
N ALA A 235 -1.78 1.53 -10.10
CA ALA A 235 -1.00 2.74 -10.33
C ALA A 235 0.07 2.96 -9.25
N ARG A 236 -0.27 2.73 -7.98
CA ARG A 236 0.68 2.80 -6.87
C ARG A 236 1.76 1.75 -7.02
N LEU A 237 1.37 0.50 -7.28
CA LEU A 237 2.32 -0.59 -7.52
C LEU A 237 3.31 -0.26 -8.65
N ALA A 238 2.83 0.21 -9.80
CA ALA A 238 3.68 0.55 -10.94
C ALA A 238 4.59 1.76 -10.70
N ARG A 239 4.15 2.74 -9.90
CA ARG A 239 4.94 3.92 -9.55
C ARG A 239 6.02 3.59 -8.52
N ASP A 240 5.64 2.83 -7.51
CA ASP A 240 6.45 2.56 -6.32
C ASP A 240 7.42 1.39 -6.56
N PHE A 241 7.06 0.47 -7.46
CA PHE A 241 7.81 -0.73 -7.79
C PHE A 241 7.69 -1.07 -9.29
N SER A 242 8.26 -0.23 -10.14
CA SER A 242 8.25 -0.49 -11.59
C SER A 242 9.04 -1.74 -11.91
N LEU A 243 8.41 -2.67 -12.63
CA LEU A 243 9.15 -3.73 -13.31
C LEU A 243 10.05 -3.10 -14.38
N PRO A 244 11.21 -3.73 -14.68
CA PRO A 244 12.01 -3.31 -15.83
C PRO A 244 11.17 -3.39 -17.11
N PRO A 245 11.34 -2.43 -18.05
CA PRO A 245 10.67 -2.49 -19.35
C PRO A 245 10.97 -3.82 -20.05
N ARG A 246 9.94 -4.44 -20.64
CA ARG A 246 10.03 -5.71 -21.37
C ARG A 246 10.64 -6.85 -20.53
N SER A 247 10.37 -6.85 -19.23
CA SER A 247 10.76 -7.94 -18.34
C SER A 247 9.94 -9.20 -18.60
N GLU A 248 10.53 -10.37 -18.38
CA GLU A 248 9.85 -11.67 -18.51
C GLU A 248 8.63 -11.74 -17.58
N GLU A 249 8.70 -11.12 -16.40
CA GLU A 249 7.59 -11.06 -15.46
C GLU A 249 6.44 -10.21 -15.98
N ALA A 250 6.73 -9.05 -16.60
CA ALA A 250 5.71 -8.21 -17.21
C ALA A 250 5.04 -8.93 -18.39
N GLU A 251 5.81 -9.61 -19.24
CA GLU A 251 5.30 -10.39 -20.37
C GLU A 251 4.42 -11.56 -19.89
N ALA A 252 4.84 -12.28 -18.85
CA ALA A 252 4.07 -13.37 -18.26
C ALA A 252 2.71 -12.89 -17.71
N VAL A 253 2.69 -11.73 -17.04
CA VAL A 253 1.45 -11.09 -16.58
C VAL A 253 0.59 -10.69 -17.76
N ALA A 254 1.16 -10.00 -18.75
CA ALA A 254 0.47 -9.53 -19.95
C ALA A 254 -0.20 -10.69 -20.70
N ALA A 255 0.53 -11.78 -20.93
CA ALA A 255 0.03 -12.98 -21.58
C ALA A 255 -1.11 -13.63 -20.78
N SER A 256 -0.98 -13.70 -19.45
CA SER A 256 -2.07 -14.21 -18.60
C SER A 256 -3.29 -13.29 -18.61
N VAL A 257 -3.09 -11.98 -18.56
CA VAL A 257 -4.13 -10.96 -18.50
C VAL A 257 -4.90 -10.93 -19.82
N ALA A 258 -4.21 -10.99 -20.96
CA ALA A 258 -4.83 -11.05 -22.28
C ALA A 258 -5.76 -12.28 -22.46
N ARG A 259 -5.45 -13.40 -21.81
CA ARG A 259 -6.30 -14.62 -21.82
C ARG A 259 -7.50 -14.55 -20.88
N THR A 260 -7.46 -13.73 -19.84
CA THR A 260 -8.44 -13.79 -18.73
C THR A 260 -9.31 -12.55 -18.59
N VAL A 261 -8.84 -11.39 -19.05
CA VAL A 261 -9.46 -10.08 -18.86
C VAL A 261 -9.86 -9.49 -20.21
N GLY A 262 -11.09 -9.00 -20.30
CA GLY A 262 -11.63 -8.44 -21.53
C GLY A 262 -10.92 -7.16 -21.96
N LEU A 263 -10.79 -6.93 -23.26
CA LEU A 263 -10.12 -5.74 -23.82
C LEU A 263 -10.70 -4.43 -23.26
N ALA A 264 -12.03 -4.35 -23.10
CA ALA A 264 -12.70 -3.17 -22.58
C ALA A 264 -12.27 -2.83 -21.14
N VAL A 265 -12.11 -3.86 -20.28
CA VAL A 265 -11.66 -3.70 -18.90
C VAL A 265 -10.19 -3.32 -18.85
N ARG A 266 -9.34 -3.95 -19.66
CA ARG A 266 -7.91 -3.59 -19.76
C ARG A 266 -7.73 -2.13 -20.19
N ARG A 267 -8.47 -1.67 -21.20
CA ARG A 267 -8.42 -0.28 -21.66
C ARG A 267 -8.87 0.69 -20.58
N ARG A 268 -9.96 0.38 -19.88
CA ARG A 268 -10.48 1.19 -18.77
C ARG A 268 -9.45 1.29 -17.64
N LEU A 269 -8.89 0.14 -17.22
CA LEU A 269 -7.85 0.08 -16.21
C LEU A 269 -6.65 0.92 -16.61
N PHE A 270 -6.13 0.77 -17.83
CA PHE A 270 -4.99 1.54 -18.32
C PHE A 270 -5.21 3.05 -18.18
N LEU A 271 -6.32 3.56 -18.71
CA LEU A 271 -6.63 4.99 -18.67
C LEU A 271 -6.75 5.51 -17.23
N GLN A 272 -7.45 4.78 -16.36
CA GLN A 272 -7.63 5.17 -14.96
C GLN A 272 -6.31 5.09 -14.18
N SER A 273 -5.56 4.00 -14.31
CA SER A 273 -4.30 3.82 -13.59
C SER A 273 -3.23 4.79 -14.05
N ALA A 274 -3.14 5.06 -15.36
CA ALA A 274 -2.16 6.00 -15.89
C ALA A 274 -2.43 7.43 -15.41
N ALA A 275 -3.70 7.83 -15.34
CA ALA A 275 -4.10 9.12 -14.75
C ALA A 275 -3.70 9.24 -13.26
N PHE A 276 -3.76 8.13 -12.50
CA PHE A 276 -3.31 8.12 -11.10
C PHE A 276 -1.78 8.06 -10.94
N ALA A 277 -1.09 7.39 -11.85
CA ALA A 277 0.36 7.18 -11.76
C ALA A 277 1.15 8.48 -11.94
N LYS A 278 0.66 9.42 -12.76
CA LYS A 278 1.26 10.75 -12.99
C LYS A 278 2.75 10.69 -13.38
N SER A 279 3.17 9.61 -14.01
CA SER A 279 4.57 9.35 -14.36
C SER A 279 4.62 8.50 -15.63
N LEU A 280 5.44 8.92 -16.60
CA LEU A 280 5.57 8.23 -17.89
C LEU A 280 6.17 6.80 -17.73
N PRO A 281 7.24 6.58 -16.94
CA PRO A 281 7.71 5.22 -16.63
C PRO A 281 6.63 4.30 -16.05
N ALA A 282 5.82 4.81 -15.12
CA ALA A 282 4.75 4.03 -14.52
C ALA A 282 3.63 3.72 -15.55
N ALA A 283 3.28 4.69 -16.41
CA ALA A 283 2.33 4.47 -17.50
C ALA A 283 2.84 3.43 -18.51
N HIS A 284 4.15 3.42 -18.78
CA HIS A 284 4.79 2.41 -19.62
C HIS A 284 4.67 1.01 -19.01
N ALA A 285 5.04 0.85 -17.74
CA ALA A 285 4.90 -0.42 -17.03
C ALA A 285 3.44 -0.91 -16.98
N LEU A 286 2.48 0.01 -16.79
CA LEU A 286 1.06 -0.29 -16.83
C LEU A 286 0.59 -0.78 -18.21
N ALA A 287 1.09 -0.18 -19.28
CA ALA A 287 0.78 -0.62 -20.65
C ALA A 287 1.26 -2.06 -20.86
N GLU A 288 2.51 -2.37 -20.49
CA GLU A 288 3.08 -3.72 -20.61
C GLU A 288 2.28 -4.74 -19.80
N LEU A 289 2.03 -4.47 -18.51
CA LEU A 289 1.27 -5.36 -17.61
C LEU A 289 -0.14 -5.69 -18.14
N LEU A 290 -0.76 -4.73 -18.84
CA LEU A 290 -2.09 -4.88 -19.44
C LEU A 290 -2.04 -5.47 -20.84
N GLY A 291 -0.86 -5.81 -21.37
CA GLY A 291 -0.67 -6.37 -22.71
C GLY A 291 -0.98 -5.39 -23.83
N PHE A 292 -0.62 -4.12 -23.63
CA PHE A 292 -0.60 -3.10 -24.66
C PHE A 292 0.84 -2.82 -25.10
N GLU A 293 1.00 -2.41 -26.37
CA GLU A 293 2.26 -1.88 -26.86
C GLU A 293 2.41 -0.42 -26.37
N PRO A 294 3.37 -0.10 -25.50
CA PRO A 294 3.50 1.25 -24.92
C PRO A 294 3.65 2.34 -25.98
N GLU A 295 4.38 2.03 -27.06
CA GLU A 295 4.63 2.95 -28.18
C GLU A 295 3.33 3.37 -28.89
N LEU A 296 2.28 2.55 -28.84
CA LEU A 296 0.99 2.85 -29.48
C LEU A 296 0.02 3.57 -28.54
N VAL A 297 0.04 3.24 -27.24
CA VAL A 297 -0.98 3.73 -26.29
C VAL A 297 -0.54 4.99 -25.53
N LEU A 298 0.75 5.20 -25.31
CA LEU A 298 1.25 6.37 -24.57
C LEU A 298 1.03 7.69 -25.33
N PRO A 299 1.23 7.79 -26.66
CA PRO A 299 0.92 9.02 -27.39
C PRO A 299 -0.55 9.42 -27.27
N GLN A 300 -1.47 8.43 -27.32
CA GLN A 300 -2.90 8.67 -27.18
C GLN A 300 -3.27 9.17 -25.77
N LEU A 301 -2.58 8.66 -24.75
CA LEU A 301 -2.76 9.12 -23.37
C LEU A 301 -2.33 10.57 -23.22
N VAL A 302 -1.22 10.99 -23.83
CA VAL A 302 -0.74 12.38 -23.80
C VAL A 302 -1.77 13.31 -24.44
N THR A 303 -2.25 12.98 -25.64
CA THR A 303 -3.31 13.77 -26.30
C THR A 303 -4.56 13.90 -25.45
N LEU A 304 -5.02 12.81 -24.84
CA LEU A 304 -6.20 12.84 -23.95
C LEU A 304 -5.98 13.68 -22.67
N MET A 305 -4.76 13.73 -22.16
CA MET A 305 -4.43 14.55 -20.99
C MET A 305 -4.29 16.04 -21.32
N ASP A 306 -3.83 16.36 -22.54
CA ASP A 306 -3.71 17.74 -23.01
C ASP A 306 -5.08 18.32 -23.35
N ASP A 307 -5.93 17.57 -24.07
CA ASP A 307 -7.31 17.99 -24.40
C ASP A 307 -8.18 18.23 -23.15
N GLY A 308 -7.89 17.50 -22.06
CA GLY A 308 -8.60 17.64 -20.79
C GLY A 308 -8.17 18.82 -19.93
N ARG A 309 -7.10 19.56 -20.29
CA ARG A 309 -6.64 20.75 -19.57
C ARG A 309 -7.23 22.06 -20.10
N ASP A 310 -7.72 22.05 -21.33
CA ASP A 310 -8.20 23.26 -22.03
C ASP A 310 -9.73 23.46 -21.91
N GLY A 311 -10.45 22.61 -21.17
CA GLY A 311 -11.90 22.70 -20.93
C GLY A 311 -12.25 22.86 -19.46
#